data_AF-A0A7R8ZY73-F1
#
_entry.id   AF-A0A7R8ZY73-F1
#
_cell.length_a   1.000
_cell.length_b   1.000
_cell.length_c   1.000
_cell.angle_alpha   90.00
_cell.angle_beta   90.00
_cell.angle_gamma   90.00
#
_symmetry.space_group_name_H-M   'P 1'
#
loop_
_entity.id
_entity.type
_entity.pdbx_description
1 polymer ?
#
loop_
_entity_poly.entity_id
_entity_poly.type
_entity_poly.pdbx_seq_one_letter_code
_entity_poly.pdbx_strand_id
1 'polypeptide(L)'
;NGNNGFGFLEQVSHYADVCQQRLERRLNGRRLDSVEPTIRDIDRSRVQIFRPSMFGSTLEEVMRRQKERFPNRRLPWILVTLCHEVLALGGAKTLGIFREAPDHRELDGVYDSLDQWQIPEWTNPLVPATVLKKW
;
A
#
# COMPACT_ATOMS: atom_id res chain seq x y z
N ASN A 1 15.15 -14.19 36.48
CA ASN A 1 15.60 -12.90 35.90
C ASN A 1 16.57 -13.16 34.77
N GLY A 2 16.14 -12.92 33.52
CA GLY A 2 17.05 -12.95 32.38
C GLY A 2 16.49 -13.63 31.13
N ASN A 3 15.49 -13.02 30.48
CA ASN A 3 15.29 -13.28 29.04
C ASN A 3 14.53 -12.17 28.27
N ASN A 4 14.50 -10.92 28.77
CA ASN A 4 13.81 -9.81 28.08
C ASN A 4 14.72 -9.02 27.13
N GLY A 5 16.01 -9.40 26.99
CA GLY A 5 16.99 -8.67 26.17
C GLY A 5 16.98 -9.01 24.68
N PHE A 6 16.56 -10.22 24.31
CA PHE A 6 16.60 -10.68 22.91
C PHE A 6 15.53 -10.05 22.02
N GLY A 7 14.31 -9.84 22.53
CA GLY A 7 13.23 -9.22 21.76
C GLY A 7 13.44 -7.73 21.45
N PHE A 8 14.23 -7.02 22.26
CA PHE A 8 14.50 -5.59 22.04
C PHE A 8 15.52 -5.36 20.92
N LEU A 9 16.56 -6.19 20.81
CA LEU A 9 17.60 -6.06 19.78
C LEU A 9 17.10 -6.49 18.39
N GLU A 10 16.23 -7.50 18.30
CA GLU A 10 15.53 -7.86 17.05
C GLU A 10 14.62 -6.74 16.56
N GLN A 11 13.94 -6.05 17.49
CA GLN A 11 13.13 -4.89 17.13
C GLN A 11 14.00 -3.74 16.60
N VAL A 12 15.07 -3.36 17.31
CA VAL A 12 15.94 -2.23 16.91
C VAL A 12 16.59 -2.45 15.54
N SER A 13 17.05 -3.67 15.23
CA SER A 13 17.61 -3.99 13.92
C SER A 13 16.58 -3.89 12.79
N HIS A 14 15.37 -4.42 12.99
CA HIS A 14 14.29 -4.29 12.02
C HIS A 14 13.85 -2.83 11.78
N TYR A 15 13.78 -2.02 12.84
CA TYR A 15 13.55 -0.58 12.72
C TYR A 15 14.65 0.08 11.86
N ALA A 16 15.92 -0.26 12.09
CA ALA A 16 17.05 0.30 11.35
C ALA A 16 16.97 -0.04 9.86
N ASP A 17 16.73 -1.30 9.51
CA ASP A 17 16.61 -1.76 8.12
C ASP A 17 15.49 -1.04 7.37
N VAL A 18 14.31 -0.94 7.98
CA VAL A 18 13.15 -0.27 7.36
C VAL A 18 13.40 1.24 7.21
N CYS A 19 14.02 1.88 8.20
CA CYS A 19 14.40 3.29 8.13
C CYS A 19 15.42 3.55 7.02
N GLN A 20 16.44 2.68 6.89
CA GLN A 20 17.43 2.78 5.82
C GLN A 20 16.76 2.66 4.44
N GLN A 21 15.91 1.64 4.23
CA GLN A 21 15.19 1.50 2.97
C GLN A 21 14.30 2.71 2.65
N ARG A 22 13.61 3.27 3.65
CA ARG A 22 12.79 4.48 3.48
C ARG A 22 13.64 5.70 3.13
N LEU A 23 14.82 5.83 3.73
CA LEU A 23 15.77 6.90 3.44
C LEU A 23 16.29 6.79 2.00
N GLU A 24 16.76 5.61 1.58
CA GLU A 24 17.21 5.35 0.21
C GLU A 24 16.11 5.65 -0.82
N ARG A 25 14.86 5.29 -0.53
CA ARG A 25 13.70 5.63 -1.38
C ARG A 25 13.48 7.14 -1.50
N ARG A 26 13.60 7.90 -0.40
CA ARG A 26 13.48 9.37 -0.43
C ARG A 26 14.61 10.01 -1.24
N LEU A 27 15.82 9.47 -1.14
CA LEU A 27 16.99 9.99 -1.85
C LEU A 27 16.92 9.69 -3.35
N ASN A 28 16.40 8.52 -3.73
CA ASN A 28 16.33 8.07 -5.13
C ASN A 28 15.00 8.40 -5.83
N GLY A 29 13.96 8.79 -5.09
CA GLY A 29 12.63 9.12 -5.59
C GLY A 29 12.42 10.61 -5.90
N ARG A 30 11.21 10.97 -6.35
CA ARG A 30 10.82 12.39 -6.48
C ARG A 30 10.81 13.05 -5.09
N ARG A 31 11.45 14.21 -4.98
CA ARG A 31 11.41 15.05 -3.78
C ARG A 31 9.96 15.49 -3.54
N LEU A 32 9.26 14.80 -2.65
CA LEU A 32 7.99 15.28 -2.10
C LEU A 32 8.28 16.52 -1.26
N ASP A 33 7.42 17.53 -1.39
CA ASP A 33 7.46 18.68 -0.48
C ASP A 33 7.39 18.17 0.95
N SER A 34 8.34 18.61 1.78
CA SER A 34 8.48 18.12 3.14
C SER A 34 7.38 18.74 3.99
N VAL A 35 6.23 18.07 4.07
CA VAL A 35 5.19 18.40 5.05
C VAL A 35 5.66 17.88 6.41
N GLU A 36 5.49 18.69 7.45
CA GLU A 36 5.79 18.28 8.81
C GLU A 36 4.88 17.11 9.21
N PRO A 37 5.43 15.95 9.62
CA PRO A 37 4.64 14.77 9.91
C PRO A 37 3.77 15.01 11.15
N THR A 38 2.49 14.64 11.06
CA THR A 38 1.58 14.69 12.22
C THR A 38 1.80 13.49 13.15
N ILE A 39 1.28 13.57 14.38
CA ILE A 39 1.30 12.42 15.32
C ILE A 39 0.65 11.18 14.70
N ARG A 40 -0.43 11.36 13.93
CA ARG A 40 -1.10 10.26 13.22
C ARG A 40 -0.19 9.62 12.17
N ASP A 41 0.61 10.41 11.46
CA ASP A 41 1.57 9.91 10.47
C ASP A 41 2.69 9.11 11.15
N ILE A 42 3.12 9.55 12.33
CA ILE A 42 4.11 8.85 13.15
C ILE A 42 3.56 7.49 13.59
N ASP A 43 2.35 7.45 14.14
CA ASP A 43 1.72 6.19 14.58
C ASP A 43 1.49 5.24 13.41
N ARG A 44 1.01 5.76 12.27
CA ARG A 44 0.87 4.97 11.03
C ARG A 44 2.21 4.41 10.55
N SER A 45 3.26 5.23 10.60
CA SER A 45 4.61 4.83 10.20
C SER A 45 5.15 3.71 11.09
N ARG A 46 4.86 3.74 12.40
CA ARG A 46 5.23 2.67 13.35
C ARG A 46 4.52 1.37 13.02
N VAL A 47 3.22 1.41 12.73
CA VAL A 47 2.45 0.22 12.35
C VAL A 47 2.97 -0.35 11.03
N GLN A 48 3.23 0.50 10.03
CA GLN A 48 3.70 0.08 8.70
C GLN A 48 5.11 -0.50 8.67
N ILE A 49 5.92 -0.28 9.72
CA ILE A 49 7.21 -0.98 9.85
C ILE A 49 6.95 -2.49 9.94
N PHE A 50 5.92 -2.89 10.69
CA PHE A 50 5.53 -4.29 10.87
C PHE A 50 4.40 -4.74 9.94
N ARG A 51 3.67 -3.81 9.34
CA ARG A 51 2.57 -4.06 8.40
C ARG A 51 2.93 -3.62 7.00
N PRO A 52 3.56 -4.52 6.22
CA PRO A 52 3.92 -4.25 4.84
C PRO A 52 2.72 -3.85 3.98
N SER A 53 2.72 -2.63 3.42
CA SER A 53 1.64 -2.12 2.54
C SER A 53 1.97 -2.28 1.04
N MET A 54 0.96 -2.48 0.20
CA MET A 54 1.04 -2.45 -1.26
C MET A 54 1.24 -1.04 -1.81
N PHE A 55 0.86 -0.03 -1.04
CA PHE A 55 0.91 1.39 -1.42
C PHE A 55 2.18 2.04 -0.88
N GLY A 56 2.82 2.88 -1.70
CA GLY A 56 4.07 3.55 -1.33
C GLY A 56 5.28 2.61 -1.17
N SER A 57 5.11 1.31 -1.44
CA SER A 57 6.19 0.34 -1.59
C SER A 57 6.75 0.37 -3.00
N THR A 58 8.01 -0.04 -3.17
CA THR A 58 8.58 -0.20 -4.51
C THR A 58 7.93 -1.38 -5.23
N LEU A 59 7.94 -1.33 -6.57
CA LEU A 59 7.47 -2.45 -7.38
C LEU A 59 8.19 -3.76 -7.03
N GLU A 60 9.50 -3.70 -6.82
CA GLU A 60 10.31 -4.86 -6.43
C GLU A 60 9.83 -5.47 -5.11
N GLU A 61 9.55 -4.65 -4.09
CA GLU A 61 9.09 -5.13 -2.79
C GLU A 61 7.68 -5.74 -2.88
N VAL A 62 6.78 -5.11 -3.64
CA VAL A 62 5.44 -5.66 -3.92
C VAL A 62 5.57 -7.02 -4.62
N MET A 63 6.43 -7.11 -5.64
CA MET A 63 6.66 -8.35 -6.40
C MET A 63 7.33 -9.43 -5.56
N ARG A 64 8.26 -9.07 -4.66
CA ARG A 64 8.91 -10.00 -3.73
C ARG A 64 7.89 -10.63 -2.80
N ARG A 65 7.05 -9.82 -2.14
CA ARG A 65 5.96 -10.31 -1.27
C ARG A 65 4.96 -11.15 -2.04
N GLN A 66 4.63 -10.74 -3.26
CA GLN A 66 3.74 -11.51 -4.13
C GLN A 66 4.24 -12.92 -4.41
N LYS A 67 5.56 -13.12 -4.56
CA LYS A 67 6.09 -14.46 -4.88
C LYS A 67 5.74 -15.51 -3.83
N GLU A 68 5.55 -15.12 -2.57
CA GLU A 68 5.15 -16.03 -1.49
C GLU A 68 3.73 -16.58 -1.69
N ARG A 69 2.84 -15.81 -2.32
CA ARG A 69 1.42 -16.16 -2.50
C ARG A 69 1.05 -16.55 -3.93
N PHE A 70 1.64 -15.86 -4.91
CA PHE A 70 1.37 -15.99 -6.33
C PHE A 70 2.69 -16.07 -7.11
N PRO A 71 3.49 -17.16 -6.96
CA PRO A 71 4.85 -17.26 -7.48
C PRO A 71 4.95 -17.11 -9.01
N ASN A 72 3.89 -17.47 -9.74
CA ASN A 72 3.89 -17.49 -11.20
C ASN A 72 3.41 -16.18 -11.84
N ARG A 73 2.90 -15.22 -11.05
CA ARG A 73 2.37 -13.97 -11.58
C ARG A 73 3.50 -13.02 -11.96
N ARG A 74 3.51 -12.63 -13.23
CA ARG A 74 4.49 -11.69 -13.81
C ARG A 74 4.12 -10.22 -13.61
N LEU A 75 2.85 -9.94 -13.35
CA LEU A 75 2.35 -8.60 -13.05
C LEU A 75 1.94 -8.50 -11.58
N PRO A 76 2.00 -7.29 -10.98
CA PRO A 76 1.50 -7.05 -9.64
C PRO A 76 0.02 -7.43 -9.54
N TRP A 77 -0.31 -8.19 -8.50
CA TRP A 77 -1.66 -8.65 -8.21
C TRP A 77 -2.60 -7.46 -8.06
N ILE A 78 -2.19 -6.45 -7.27
CA ILE A 78 -2.99 -5.25 -7.03
C ILE A 78 -3.31 -4.50 -8.33
N LEU A 79 -2.36 -4.40 -9.26
CA LEU A 79 -2.58 -3.78 -10.57
C LEU A 79 -3.66 -4.52 -11.37
N VAL A 80 -3.48 -5.83 -11.55
CA VAL A 80 -4.41 -6.64 -12.37
C VAL A 80 -5.79 -6.69 -11.71
N THR A 81 -5.84 -6.85 -10.39
CA THR A 81 -7.08 -6.85 -9.61
C THR A 81 -7.84 -5.54 -9.81
N LEU A 82 -7.21 -4.39 -9.53
CA LEU A 82 -7.90 -3.10 -9.65
C LEU A 82 -8.36 -2.83 -11.10
N CYS A 83 -7.56 -3.17 -12.11
CA CYS A 83 -7.98 -3.08 -13.50
C CYS A 83 -9.23 -3.93 -13.80
N HIS A 84 -9.28 -5.17 -13.30
CA HIS A 84 -10.46 -6.02 -13.46
C HIS A 84 -11.68 -5.44 -12.75
N GLU A 85 -11.55 -4.94 -11.53
CA GLU A 85 -12.66 -4.35 -10.77
C GLU A 85 -13.23 -3.11 -11.47
N VAL A 86 -12.37 -2.23 -11.98
CA VAL A 86 -12.81 -1.07 -12.78
C VAL A 86 -13.62 -1.53 -14.00
N LEU A 87 -13.18 -2.56 -14.71
CA LEU A 87 -13.87 -3.07 -15.89
C LEU A 87 -15.18 -3.78 -15.54
N ALA A 88 -15.19 -4.60 -14.49
CA ALA A 88 -16.35 -5.37 -14.03
C ALA A 88 -17.50 -4.45 -13.61
N LEU A 89 -17.18 -3.31 -12.99
CA LEU A 89 -18.15 -2.29 -12.58
C LEU A 89 -18.56 -1.34 -13.72
N GLY A 90 -18.15 -1.61 -14.96
CA GLY A 90 -18.52 -0.80 -16.13
C GLY A 90 -17.73 0.50 -16.30
N GLY A 91 -16.57 0.63 -15.64
CA GLY A 91 -15.72 1.82 -15.66
C GLY A 91 -15.33 2.30 -17.06
N ALA A 92 -15.28 1.41 -18.05
CA ALA A 92 -15.04 1.78 -19.46
C ALA A 92 -16.13 2.69 -20.06
N LYS A 93 -17.34 2.67 -19.51
CA LYS A 93 -18.48 3.50 -19.92
C LYS A 93 -18.79 4.61 -18.92
N THR A 94 -18.12 4.63 -17.77
CA THR A 94 -18.32 5.63 -16.72
C THR A 94 -17.65 6.94 -17.12
N LEU A 95 -18.45 7.99 -17.27
CA LEU A 95 -17.93 9.34 -17.47
C LEU A 95 -17.07 9.75 -16.27
N GLY A 96 -15.88 10.31 -16.54
CA GLY A 96 -15.02 10.81 -15.48
C GLY A 96 -14.29 9.75 -14.64
N ILE A 97 -14.26 8.47 -15.06
CA ILE A 97 -13.72 7.33 -14.28
C ILE A 97 -12.34 7.54 -13.60
N PHE A 98 -11.44 8.33 -14.18
CA PHE A 98 -10.14 8.68 -13.57
C PHE A 98 -9.99 10.16 -13.19
N ARG A 99 -10.99 10.98 -13.51
CA ARG A 99 -11.00 12.43 -13.27
C ARG A 99 -11.77 12.79 -11.99
N GLU A 100 -12.88 12.11 -11.74
CA GLU A 100 -13.73 12.34 -10.58
C GLU A 100 -13.26 11.49 -9.39
N ALA A 101 -13.52 11.97 -8.18
CA ALA A 101 -13.19 11.28 -6.95
C ALA A 101 -14.47 10.73 -6.31
N PRO A 102 -14.46 9.51 -5.75
CA PRO A 102 -15.55 8.99 -4.93
C PRO A 102 -15.65 9.74 -3.60
N ASP A 103 -16.70 9.46 -2.83
CA ASP A 103 -16.79 9.95 -1.46
C ASP A 103 -15.66 9.33 -0.60
N HIS A 104 -15.11 10.11 0.33
CA HIS A 104 -14.03 9.64 1.22
C HIS A 104 -14.43 8.38 2.01
N ARG A 105 -15.70 8.25 2.41
CA ARG A 105 -16.21 7.09 3.16
C ARG A 105 -16.13 5.81 2.34
N GLU A 106 -16.23 5.89 1.01
CA GLU A 106 -16.09 4.73 0.13
C GLU A 106 -14.65 4.23 0.02
N LEU A 107 -13.66 5.04 0.42
CA LEU A 107 -12.24 4.67 0.46
C LEU A 107 -11.80 4.12 1.83
N ASP A 108 -12.67 4.14 2.83
CA ASP A 108 -12.35 3.68 4.18
C ASP A 108 -12.15 2.16 4.22
N GLY A 109 -11.09 1.70 4.88
CA GLY A 109 -10.74 0.26 4.97
C GLY A 109 -10.30 -0.42 3.66
N VAL A 110 -10.42 0.26 2.51
CA VAL A 110 -10.06 -0.29 1.19
C VAL A 110 -8.58 -0.66 1.11
N TYR A 111 -7.70 0.25 1.53
CA TYR A 111 -6.26 0.05 1.49
C TYR A 111 -5.83 -1.13 2.38
N ASP A 112 -6.42 -1.22 3.57
CA ASP A 112 -6.11 -2.29 4.54
C ASP A 112 -6.55 -3.67 4.03
N SER A 113 -7.67 -3.73 3.31
CA SER A 113 -8.14 -4.97 2.68
C SER A 113 -7.20 -5.44 1.57
N LEU A 114 -6.75 -4.52 0.71
CA LEU A 114 -5.81 -4.82 -0.37
C LEU A 114 -4.43 -5.21 0.16
N ASP A 115 -3.97 -4.57 1.23
CA ASP A 115 -2.74 -4.94 1.94
C ASP A 115 -2.80 -6.38 2.50
N GLN A 116 -4.01 -6.87 2.79
CA GLN A 116 -4.28 -8.24 3.24
C GLN A 116 -4.58 -9.22 2.09
N TRP A 117 -4.37 -8.82 0.83
CA TRP A 117 -4.69 -9.63 -0.36
C TRP A 117 -6.18 -9.95 -0.52
N GLN A 118 -7.05 -9.14 0.05
CA GLN A 118 -8.50 -9.26 -0.06
C GLN A 118 -9.01 -8.25 -1.07
N ILE A 119 -10.03 -8.64 -1.83
CA ILE A 119 -10.73 -7.77 -2.77
C ILE A 119 -12.00 -7.29 -2.04
N PRO A 120 -12.10 -5.99 -1.69
CA PRO A 120 -13.34 -5.42 -1.18
C PRO A 120 -14.50 -5.63 -2.13
N GLU A 121 -15.72 -5.66 -1.61
CA GLU A 121 -16.90 -5.54 -2.45
C GLU A 121 -17.07 -4.10 -2.89
N TRP A 122 -17.16 -3.87 -4.19
CA TRP A 122 -17.28 -2.55 -4.78
C TRP A 122 -18.66 -2.36 -5.37
N THR A 123 -19.23 -1.18 -5.19
CA THR A 123 -20.48 -0.78 -5.84
C THR A 123 -20.29 0.38 -6.81
N ASN A 124 -19.20 1.14 -6.64
CA ASN A 124 -18.89 2.34 -7.40
C ASN A 124 -17.57 2.16 -8.17
N PRO A 125 -17.56 2.23 -9.51
CA PRO A 125 -16.35 2.07 -10.32
C PRO A 125 -15.29 3.16 -10.06
N LEU A 126 -15.67 4.33 -9.53
CA LEU A 126 -14.75 5.42 -9.19
C LEU A 126 -13.78 5.04 -8.05
N VAL A 127 -14.18 4.11 -7.18
CA VAL A 127 -13.39 3.66 -6.03
C VAL A 127 -12.15 2.88 -6.49
N PRO A 128 -12.25 1.72 -7.16
CA PRO A 128 -11.07 1.00 -7.64
C PRO A 128 -10.27 1.81 -8.66
N ALA A 129 -10.90 2.70 -9.44
CA ALA A 129 -10.18 3.60 -10.35
C ALA A 129 -9.32 4.64 -9.63
N THR A 130 -9.83 5.22 -8.54
CA THR A 130 -9.06 6.16 -7.70
C THR A 130 -7.92 5.46 -6.97
N VAL A 131 -8.18 4.26 -6.46
CA VAL A 131 -7.16 3.43 -5.79
C VAL A 131 -6.08 3.01 -6.79
N LEU A 132 -6.46 2.61 -8.01
CA LEU A 132 -5.53 2.28 -9.10
C LEU A 132 -4.66 3.47 -9.49
N LYS A 133 -5.25 4.66 -9.61
CA LYS A 133 -4.50 5.89 -9.94
C LYS A 133 -3.50 6.27 -8.84
N LYS A 134 -3.83 5.96 -7.58
CA LYS A 134 -2.98 6.27 -6.42
C LYS A 134 -1.84 5.26 -6.24
N TRP A 135 -2.09 4.01 -6.57
CA TRP A 135 -1.10 2.93 -6.52
C TRP A 135 0.00 3.15 -7.56
#